data_AF-A0A0Q7U211-F1
#
_entry.id   AF-A0A0Q7U211-F1
#
_cell.length_a   1.000
_cell.length_b   1.000
_cell.length_c   1.000
_cell.angle_alpha   90.00
_cell.angle_beta   90.00
_cell.angle_gamma   90.00
#
_symmetry.space_group_name_H-M   'P 1'
#
loop_
_entity.id
_entity.type
_entity.pdbx_description
1 polymer ?
#
loop_
_entity_poly.entity_id
_entity_poly.type
_entity_poly.pdbx_seq_one_letter_code
_entity_poly.pdbx_strand_id
1 'polypeptide(L)'
;MTRRSTRGAMRDPERFFESLAPARQACIDQLRELPPAGPHYAMIRVIIAALDVAAEFFTHRRSFFLSSSPDMVGARVPKAEERGG
;
A
#
# COMPACT_ATOMS: atom_id res chain seq x y z
N MET A 1 -10.58 21.17 -35.49
CA MET A 1 -11.24 20.25 -34.54
C MET A 1 -10.20 19.37 -33.90
N THR A 2 -9.70 19.74 -32.72
CA THR A 2 -8.72 18.95 -31.97
C THR A 2 -9.43 17.71 -31.42
N ARG A 3 -8.98 16.51 -31.84
CA ARG A 3 -9.41 15.23 -31.27
C ARG A 3 -9.12 15.28 -29.78
N ARG A 4 -10.14 15.57 -28.98
CA ARG A 4 -10.13 15.35 -27.53
C ARG A 4 -10.01 13.85 -27.36
N SER A 5 -8.77 13.38 -27.17
CA SER A 5 -8.50 12.01 -26.74
C SER A 5 -9.34 11.80 -25.49
N THR A 6 -10.47 11.09 -25.66
CA THR A 6 -11.14 10.44 -24.55
C THR A 6 -10.15 9.40 -24.05
N ARG A 7 -9.18 9.86 -23.24
CA ARG A 7 -8.32 9.05 -22.39
C ARG A 7 -9.24 7.99 -21.83
N GLY A 8 -9.02 6.75 -22.25
CA GLY A 8 -9.87 5.62 -21.89
C GLY A 8 -10.12 5.69 -20.39
N ALA A 9 -11.36 5.95 -20.01
CA ALA A 9 -11.80 5.66 -18.66
C ALA A 9 -11.32 4.25 -18.37
N MET A 10 -10.68 4.06 -17.20
CA MET A 10 -10.24 2.76 -16.72
C MET A 10 -11.42 1.80 -16.86
N ARG A 11 -11.41 0.97 -17.92
CA ARG A 11 -12.60 0.21 -18.34
C ARG A 11 -13.02 -0.82 -17.30
N ASP A 12 -12.03 -1.28 -16.55
CA ASP A 12 -12.17 -2.25 -15.49
C ASP A 12 -11.18 -1.87 -14.37
N PRO A 13 -11.65 -1.11 -13.36
CA PRO A 13 -10.79 -0.72 -12.24
C PRO A 13 -10.33 -1.94 -11.44
N GLU A 14 -11.14 -2.99 -11.33
CA GLU A 14 -10.77 -4.20 -10.60
C GLU A 14 -9.57 -4.88 -11.25
N ARG A 15 -9.62 -5.15 -12.56
CA ARG A 15 -8.47 -5.73 -13.29
C ARG A 15 -7.23 -4.85 -13.24
N PHE A 16 -7.41 -3.53 -13.30
CA PHE A 16 -6.29 -2.62 -13.17
C PHE A 16 -5.61 -2.76 -11.81
N PHE A 17 -6.36 -2.70 -10.71
CA PHE A 17 -5.79 -2.84 -9.37
C PHE A 17 -5.30 -4.27 -9.07
N GLU A 18 -5.94 -5.32 -9.59
CA GLU A 18 -5.43 -6.70 -9.53
C GLU A 18 -4.04 -6.79 -10.16
N SER A 19 -3.81 -6.14 -11.31
CA SER A 19 -2.50 -6.14 -11.96
C SER A 19 -1.41 -5.45 -11.14
N LEU A 20 -1.79 -4.59 -10.19
CA LEU A 20 -0.86 -3.90 -9.28
C LEU A 20 -0.56 -4.69 -8.01
N ALA A 21 -1.22 -5.83 -7.76
CA ALA A 21 -0.97 -6.65 -6.58
C ALA A 21 0.51 -7.06 -6.39
N PRO A 22 1.26 -7.48 -7.44
CA PRO A 22 2.67 -7.80 -7.31
C PRO A 22 3.53 -6.58 -6.93
N ALA A 23 3.21 -5.40 -7.49
CA ALA A 23 3.92 -4.17 -7.19
C ALA A 23 3.68 -3.72 -5.74
N ARG A 24 2.43 -3.81 -5.27
CA ARG A 24 2.08 -3.56 -3.86
C ARG A 24 2.83 -4.53 -2.93
N GLN A 25 2.90 -5.81 -3.30
CA GLN A 25 3.64 -6.81 -2.52
C GLN A 25 5.13 -6.49 -2.44
N ALA A 26 5.75 -6.08 -3.56
CA ALA A 26 7.14 -5.64 -3.57
C ALA A 26 7.39 -4.43 -2.64
N CYS A 27 6.46 -3.47 -2.55
CA CYS A 27 6.54 -2.38 -1.58
C CYS A 27 6.49 -2.88 -0.14
N ILE A 28 5.64 -3.86 0.18
CA ILE A 28 5.58 -4.46 1.52
C ILE A 28 6.88 -5.18 1.86
N ASP A 29 7.44 -5.92 0.91
CA ASP A 29 8.70 -6.62 1.13
C ASP A 29 9.87 -5.64 1.33
N GLN A 30 9.90 -4.53 0.59
CA GLN A 30 10.85 -3.44 0.85
C GLN A 30 10.70 -2.81 2.24
N LEU A 31 9.47 -2.67 2.77
CA LEU A 31 9.29 -2.18 4.15
C LEU A 31 9.93 -3.08 5.20
N ARG A 32 9.93 -4.41 4.98
CA ARG A 32 10.50 -5.38 5.93
C ARG A 32 12.02 -5.27 6.02
N GLU A 33 12.66 -4.81 4.95
CA GLU A 33 14.11 -4.64 4.86
C GLU A 33 14.59 -3.28 5.36
N LEU A 34 13.67 -2.31 5.51
CA LEU A 34 14.02 -0.94 5.89
C LEU A 34 13.87 -0.70 7.40
N PRO A 35 14.74 0.14 7.99
CA PRO A 35 14.57 0.58 9.37
C PRO A 35 13.30 1.44 9.51
N PRO A 36 12.46 1.20 10.53
CA PRO A 36 11.13 1.80 10.65
C PRO A 36 11.11 3.30 10.96
N ALA A 37 12.27 3.95 11.08
CA ALA A 37 12.42 5.38 11.38
C ALA A 37 12.99 6.20 10.22
N GLY A 38 13.24 5.59 9.05
CA GLY A 38 13.84 6.27 7.90
C GLY A 38 12.83 6.98 6.99
N PRO A 39 13.25 8.04 6.27
CA PRO A 39 12.39 8.71 5.28
C PRO A 39 11.92 7.77 4.17
N HIS A 40 12.76 6.82 3.75
CA HIS A 40 12.39 5.80 2.77
C HIS A 40 11.26 4.87 3.26
N TYR A 41 11.31 4.47 4.53
CA TYR A 41 10.27 3.66 5.17
C TYR A 41 8.92 4.42 5.19
N ALA A 42 8.95 5.70 5.57
CA ALA A 42 7.77 6.55 5.55
C ALA A 42 7.18 6.69 4.14
N MET A 43 8.02 6.91 3.12
CA MET A 43 7.57 7.05 1.74
C MET A 43 6.92 5.78 1.19
N ILE A 44 7.47 4.60 1.47
CA ILE A 44 6.86 3.35 1.01
C ILE A 44 5.52 3.09 1.71
N ARG A 45 5.37 3.45 2.99
CA ARG A 45 4.06 3.40 3.66
C ARG A 45 3.02 4.31 2.98
N VAL A 46 3.42 5.52 2.57
CA VAL A 46 2.54 6.44 1.83
C VAL A 46 2.13 5.85 0.48
N ILE A 47 3.07 5.22 -0.24
CA ILE A 47 2.78 4.57 -1.54
C ILE A 47 1.74 3.45 -1.36
N ILE A 48 1.92 2.58 -0.37
CA ILE A 48 0.98 1.49 -0.09
C ILE A 48 -0.39 2.04 0.30
N ALA A 49 -0.44 3.04 1.19
CA ALA A 49 -1.69 3.67 1.61
C ALA A 49 -2.42 4.33 0.44
N ALA A 50 -1.69 5.02 -0.46
CA ALA A 50 -2.28 5.65 -1.64
C ALA A 50 -2.86 4.60 -2.61
N LEU A 51 -2.17 3.46 -2.81
CA LEU A 51 -2.67 2.34 -3.60
C LEU A 51 -3.95 1.75 -3.00
N ASP A 52 -3.98 1.53 -1.69
CA ASP A 52 -5.13 0.97 -0.99
C ASP A 52 -6.35 1.90 -1.04
N VAL A 53 -6.15 3.20 -0.78
CA VAL A 53 -7.21 4.21 -0.88
C VAL A 53 -7.72 4.36 -2.32
N ALA A 54 -6.82 4.35 -3.31
CA ALA A 54 -7.22 4.43 -4.71
C ALA A 54 -8.03 3.18 -5.12
N ALA A 55 -7.58 1.98 -4.74
CA ALA A 55 -8.29 0.74 -5.04
C ALA A 55 -9.69 0.74 -4.40
N GLU A 56 -9.80 1.13 -3.13
CA GLU A 56 -11.10 1.24 -2.45
C GLU A 56 -12.02 2.26 -3.13
N PHE A 57 -11.49 3.43 -3.52
CA PHE A 57 -12.27 4.48 -4.17
C PHE A 57 -12.83 4.06 -5.53
N PHE A 58 -12.00 3.40 -6.37
CA PHE A 58 -12.39 3.06 -7.75
C PHE A 58 -13.10 1.72 -7.89
N THR A 59 -12.93 0.80 -6.94
CA THR A 59 -13.59 -0.52 -6.97
C THR A 59 -14.78 -0.62 -6.02
N HIS A 60 -14.95 0.36 -5.12
CA HIS A 60 -15.95 0.34 -4.04
C HIS A 60 -15.84 -0.87 -3.10
N ARG A 61 -14.70 -1.58 -3.13
CA ARG A 61 -14.42 -2.72 -2.26
C ARG A 61 -13.46 -2.30 -1.16
N ARG A 62 -13.97 -2.31 0.06
CA ARG A 62 -13.16 -2.12 1.26
C ARG A 62 -12.13 -3.24 1.35
N SER A 63 -10.87 -2.88 1.64
CA SER A 63 -9.77 -3.86 1.74
C SER A 63 -9.55 -4.68 0.45
N PHE A 64 -9.61 -4.04 -0.72
CA PHE A 64 -9.41 -4.67 -2.03
C PHE A 64 -8.15 -5.57 -2.07
N PHE A 65 -7.03 -5.05 -1.59
CA PHE A 65 -5.85 -5.84 -1.32
C PHE A 65 -5.96 -6.41 0.10
N LEU A 66 -6.46 -7.64 0.23
CA LEU A 66 -6.70 -8.40 1.49
C LEU A 66 -5.47 -8.60 2.41
N SER A 67 -4.32 -7.98 2.11
CA SER A 67 -3.07 -8.17 2.84
C SER A 67 -2.99 -7.24 4.05
N SER A 68 -2.52 -7.80 5.17
CA SER A 68 -2.16 -7.15 6.44
C SER A 68 -1.83 -5.67 6.28
N SER A 69 -2.53 -4.80 7.02
CA SER A 69 -2.24 -3.37 7.06
C SER A 69 -0.73 -3.14 7.23
N PRO A 70 -0.12 -2.19 6.49
CA PRO A 70 1.30 -1.86 6.62
C PRO A 70 1.68 -1.46 8.06
N ASP A 71 0.70 -1.03 8.86
CA ASP A 71 0.83 -0.74 10.29
C ASP A 71 1.25 -1.98 11.11
N MET A 72 0.86 -3.19 10.71
CA MET A 72 1.26 -4.43 11.36
C MET A 72 2.65 -4.93 10.94
N VAL A 73 3.23 -4.37 9.88
CA VAL A 73 4.56 -4.78 9.38
C VAL A 73 5.69 -4.08 10.15
N GLY A 74 5.45 -2.86 10.64
CA GLY A 74 6.41 -2.07 11.42
C GLY A 74 6.36 -2.27 12.94
N ALA A 75 5.25 -2.79 13.46
CA ALA A 75 5.07 -3.03 14.88
C ALA A 75 5.78 -4.33 15.33
N ARG A 76 7.11 -4.36 15.22
CA ARG A 76 7.88 -5.14 16.20
C ARG A 76 7.67 -4.43 17.54
N VAL A 77 6.68 -4.92 18.28
CA VAL A 77 6.41 -4.62 19.68
C VAL A 77 7.77 -4.55 20.40
N PRO A 78 8.14 -3.42 21.03
CA PRO A 78 9.32 -3.39 21.87
C PRO A 78 9.12 -4.48 22.93
N LYS A 79 10.04 -5.44 22.95
CA LYS A 79 10.15 -6.44 24.01
C LYS A 79 10.11 -5.66 25.31
N ALA A 80 9.08 -5.85 26.12
CA ALA A 80 9.00 -5.23 27.44
C ALA A 80 10.29 -5.59 28.18
N GLU A 81 11.17 -4.60 28.34
CA GLU A 81 12.26 -4.67 29.28
C GLU A 81 11.58 -4.70 30.66
N GLU A 82 11.36 -5.89 31.20
CA GLU A 82 11.18 -6.09 32.63
C GLU A 82 12.51 -5.72 33.31
N ARG A 83 12.76 -4.41 33.43
CA ARG A 83 13.68 -3.86 34.41
C ARG A 83 12.91 -3.76 35.73
N GLY A 84 13.12 -4.78 36.56
CA GLY A 84 13.38 -4.68 37.99
C GLY A 84 12.45 -3.84 38.87
N GLY A 85 11.74 -4.54 39.75
CA GLY A 85 11.31 -4.09 41.07
C GLY A 85 11.28 -5.28 42.00
#